data_AF-A0A830GSS6-F1
#
_entry.id   AF-A0A830GSS6-F1
#
_cell.length_a   1.000
_cell.length_b   1.000
_cell.length_c   1.000
_cell.angle_alpha   90.00
_cell.angle_beta   90.00
_cell.angle_gamma   90.00
#
_symmetry.space_group_name_H-M   'P 1'
#
loop_
_entity.id
_entity.type
_entity.pdbx_description
1 polymer ?
#
loop_
_entity_poly.entity_id
_entity_poly.type
_entity_poly.pdbx_seq_one_letter_code
_entity_poly.pdbx_strand_id
1 'polypeptide(L)'
;MYDLIRDEAHDLIMLKTEHLIIKQAIVKYMKTRSTTDLSLLLNLLERHLEKEAGVEFLSLSKEMIDMLGKVKESFVKGTISDECITALFRAFVDHDNELNKLIWELDAKINEEIRRIIQ
;
A
#
# COMPACT_ATOMS: atom_id res chain seq x y z
N MET A 1 3.80 -2.76 27.36
CA MET A 1 3.17 -1.54 26.78
C MET A 1 4.13 -0.83 25.82
N TYR A 2 5.43 -0.73 26.10
CA TYR A 2 6.43 -0.18 25.17
C TYR A 2 6.71 -1.03 23.91
N ASP A 3 6.45 -2.35 23.94
CA ASP A 3 6.67 -3.21 22.77
C ASP A 3 5.65 -2.93 21.65
N LEU A 4 4.38 -2.63 21.98
CA LEU A 4 3.30 -2.47 21.00
C LEU A 4 3.49 -1.24 20.08
N ILE A 5 3.87 -0.09 20.64
CA ILE A 5 4.08 1.15 19.87
C ILE A 5 5.28 1.04 18.94
N ARG A 6 6.33 0.32 19.36
CA ARG A 6 7.52 0.10 18.53
C ARG A 6 7.19 -0.81 17.35
N ASP A 7 6.40 -1.85 17.58
CA ASP A 7 6.06 -2.84 16.55
C ASP A 7 5.08 -2.23 15.52
N GLU A 8 4.09 -1.44 15.96
CA GLU A 8 3.19 -0.67 15.06
C GLU A 8 3.96 0.33 14.17
N ALA A 9 4.89 1.10 14.75
CA ALA A 9 5.71 2.05 14.00
C ALA A 9 6.60 1.35 12.96
N HIS A 10 7.17 0.20 13.34
CA HIS A 10 7.99 -0.60 12.45
C HIS A 10 7.21 -1.11 11.24
N ASP A 11 6.04 -1.72 11.47
CA ASP A 11 5.19 -2.26 10.41
C ASP A 11 4.72 -1.17 9.44
N LEU A 12 4.32 0.01 9.96
CA LEU A 12 3.94 1.15 9.13
C LEU A 12 5.10 1.65 8.25
N ILE A 13 6.34 1.70 8.77
CA ILE A 13 7.53 2.10 7.99
C ILE A 13 7.84 1.07 6.91
N MET A 14 7.72 -0.23 7.23
CA MET A 14 7.94 -1.31 6.27
C MET A 14 6.94 -1.24 5.12
N LEU A 15 5.65 -1.09 5.41
CA LEU A 15 4.61 -0.90 4.39
C LEU A 15 4.86 0.35 3.54
N LYS A 16 5.31 1.45 4.17
CA LYS A 16 5.59 2.69 3.44
C LYS A 16 6.76 2.54 2.47
N THR A 17 7.76 1.75 2.85
CA THR A 17 8.90 1.43 1.99
C THR A 17 8.44 0.60 0.79
N GLU A 18 7.58 -0.38 0.99
CA GLU A 18 6.99 -1.17 -0.10
C GLU A 18 6.16 -0.32 -1.05
N HIS A 19 5.38 0.63 -0.51
CA HIS A 19 4.62 1.56 -1.34
C HIS A 19 5.52 2.37 -2.26
N LEU A 20 6.69 2.83 -1.80
CA LEU A 20 7.63 3.55 -2.65
C LEU A 20 8.13 2.69 -3.82
N ILE A 21 8.43 1.41 -3.58
CA ILE A 21 8.83 0.45 -4.62
C ILE A 21 7.70 0.26 -5.63
N ILE A 22 6.46 0.11 -5.17
CA ILE A 22 5.29 -0.06 -6.04
C ILE A 22 5.03 1.20 -6.87
N LYS A 23 5.14 2.42 -6.30
CA LYS A 23 5.05 3.68 -7.07
C LYS A 23 6.09 3.75 -8.18
N GLN A 24 7.32 3.33 -7.91
CA GLN A 24 8.37 3.27 -8.93
C GLN A 24 8.01 2.27 -10.04
N ALA A 25 7.46 1.10 -9.70
CA ALA A 25 6.98 0.12 -10.66
C ALA A 25 5.80 0.65 -11.51
N ILE A 26 4.86 1.38 -10.90
CA ILE A 26 3.78 2.09 -11.61
C ILE A 26 4.36 3.07 -12.62
N VAL A 27 5.27 3.95 -12.19
CA VAL A 27 5.91 4.93 -13.09
C VAL A 27 6.65 4.25 -14.23
N LYS A 28 7.36 3.14 -13.94
CA LYS A 28 8.06 2.35 -14.96
C LYS A 28 7.08 1.80 -16.00
N TYR A 29 6.02 1.12 -15.54
CA TYR A 29 4.99 0.60 -16.42
C TYR A 29 4.34 1.71 -17.27
N MET A 30 4.01 2.86 -16.68
CA MET A 30 3.40 3.97 -17.42
C MET A 30 4.29 4.50 -18.55
N LYS A 31 5.62 4.43 -18.38
CA LYS A 31 6.59 4.83 -19.41
C LYS A 31 6.80 3.76 -20.48
N THR A 32 6.86 2.48 -20.10
CA THR A 32 7.20 1.39 -21.02
C THR A 32 5.99 0.77 -21.70
N ARG A 33 4.83 0.81 -21.04
CA ARG A 33 3.60 0.07 -21.38
C ARG A 33 3.85 -1.43 -21.62
N SER A 34 4.92 -1.96 -21.05
CA SER A 34 5.33 -3.35 -21.20
C SER A 34 4.43 -4.28 -20.39
N THR A 35 3.97 -5.35 -21.02
CA THR A 35 3.20 -6.42 -20.34
C THR A 35 4.04 -7.11 -19.26
N THR A 36 5.36 -7.20 -19.44
CA THR A 36 6.28 -7.72 -18.41
C THR A 36 6.32 -6.82 -17.19
N ASP A 37 6.42 -5.50 -17.38
CA ASP A 37 6.42 -4.55 -16.27
C ASP A 37 5.07 -4.55 -15.54
N LEU A 38 3.96 -4.68 -16.28
CA LEU A 38 2.63 -4.82 -15.69
C LEU A 38 2.52 -6.09 -14.84
N SER A 39 2.96 -7.24 -15.37
CA SER A 39 2.95 -8.50 -14.64
C SER A 39 3.75 -8.43 -13.33
N LEU A 40 4.95 -7.83 -13.37
CA LEU A 40 5.76 -7.59 -12.17
C LEU A 40 5.03 -6.70 -11.16
N LEU A 41 4.42 -5.61 -11.62
CA LEU A 41 3.67 -4.70 -10.78
C LEU A 41 2.47 -5.36 -10.10
N LEU A 42 1.69 -6.15 -10.85
CA LEU A 42 0.53 -6.87 -10.28
C LEU A 42 0.96 -7.88 -9.21
N ASN A 43 2.09 -8.57 -9.42
CA ASN A 43 2.65 -9.49 -8.42
C ASN A 43 3.18 -8.74 -7.18
N LEU A 44 3.77 -7.55 -7.36
CA LEU A 44 4.20 -6.72 -6.23
C LEU A 44 3.01 -6.26 -5.38
N LEU A 45 1.95 -5.80 -6.04
CA LEU A 45 0.71 -5.40 -5.36
C LEU A 45 0.07 -6.56 -4.61
N GLU A 46 -0.01 -7.75 -5.22
CA GLU A 46 -0.58 -8.93 -4.56
C GLU A 46 0.18 -9.30 -3.29
N ARG A 47 1.51 -9.44 -3.39
CA ARG A 47 2.36 -9.77 -2.24
C ARG A 47 2.30 -8.70 -1.14
N HIS A 48 2.16 -7.45 -1.52
CA HIS A 48 2.04 -6.35 -0.57
C HIS A 48 0.71 -6.43 0.20
N LEU A 49 -0.40 -6.62 -0.50
CA LEU A 49 -1.72 -6.75 0.14
C LEU A 49 -1.82 -8.01 1.02
N GLU A 50 -1.17 -9.11 0.65
CA GLU A 50 -1.07 -10.31 1.50
C GLU A 50 -0.35 -10.02 2.82
N LYS A 51 0.73 -9.22 2.78
CA LYS A 51 1.45 -8.83 4.00
C LYS A 51 0.63 -7.89 4.86
N GLU A 52 0.01 -6.90 4.23
CA GLU A 52 -0.82 -5.91 4.92
C GLU A 52 -2.01 -6.57 5.62
N ALA A 53 -2.62 -7.58 5.02
CA ALA A 53 -3.68 -8.37 5.66
C ALA A 53 -3.22 -9.10 6.93
N GLY A 54 -1.92 -9.33 7.08
CA GLY A 54 -1.31 -9.88 8.30
C GLY A 54 -1.06 -8.84 9.40
N VAL A 55 -1.27 -7.54 9.13
CA VAL A 55 -1.09 -6.46 10.09
C VAL A 55 -2.42 -6.16 10.78
N GLU A 56 -2.58 -6.64 12.02
CA GLU A 56 -3.88 -6.69 12.73
C GLU A 56 -4.58 -5.33 12.91
N PHE A 57 -3.83 -4.22 12.91
CA PHE A 57 -4.36 -2.88 13.13
C PHE A 57 -4.69 -2.11 11.83
N LEU A 58 -4.46 -2.72 10.66
CA LEU A 58 -4.75 -2.11 9.35
C LEU A 58 -5.94 -2.79 8.68
N SER A 59 -6.88 -1.98 8.18
CA SER A 59 -8.06 -2.46 7.44
C SER A 59 -8.23 -1.78 6.08
N LEU A 60 -7.16 -1.15 5.57
CA LEU A 60 -7.20 -0.22 4.43
C LEU A 60 -7.35 -0.93 3.06
N SER A 61 -7.03 -2.22 2.97
CA SER A 61 -6.75 -2.91 1.69
C SER A 61 -7.93 -3.54 0.97
N LYS A 62 -9.15 -3.54 1.53
CA LYS A 62 -10.27 -4.32 0.95
C LYS A 62 -10.64 -3.89 -0.48
N GLU A 63 -10.77 -2.59 -0.71
CA GLU A 63 -11.12 -2.06 -2.04
C GLU A 63 -10.01 -2.34 -3.07
N MET A 64 -8.76 -2.22 -2.62
CA MET A 64 -7.57 -2.54 -3.41
C MET A 64 -7.48 -4.01 -3.81
N ILE A 65 -7.80 -4.94 -2.90
CA ILE A 65 -7.84 -6.39 -3.19
C ILE A 65 -8.86 -6.69 -4.28
N ASP A 66 -10.07 -6.14 -4.16
CA ASP A 66 -11.14 -6.35 -5.14
C ASP A 66 -10.75 -5.78 -6.53
N MET A 67 -10.13 -4.60 -6.56
CA MET A 67 -9.63 -3.99 -7.80
C MET A 67 -8.48 -4.78 -8.42
N LEU A 68 -7.53 -5.24 -7.61
CA LEU A 68 -6.41 -6.05 -8.09
C LEU A 68 -6.91 -7.36 -8.69
N GLY A 69 -7.88 -8.02 -8.05
CA GLY A 69 -8.50 -9.24 -8.56
C GLY A 69 -9.10 -9.05 -9.96
N LYS A 70 -9.91 -8.00 -10.14
CA LYS A 70 -10.51 -7.65 -11.44
C LYS A 70 -9.44 -7.36 -12.50
N VAL A 71 -8.43 -6.58 -12.15
CA VAL A 71 -7.34 -6.22 -13.06
C VAL A 71 -6.52 -7.44 -13.47
N LYS A 72 -6.17 -8.32 -12.53
CA LYS A 72 -5.46 -9.57 -12.83
C LYS A 72 -6.28 -10.47 -13.75
N GLU A 73 -7.58 -10.59 -13.53
CA GLU A 73 -8.47 -11.37 -14.39
C GLU A 73 -8.49 -10.82 -15.82
N SER A 74 -8.65 -9.50 -15.98
CA SER A 74 -8.59 -8.84 -17.29
C SER A 74 -7.23 -8.98 -17.96
N PHE A 75 -6.14 -8.93 -17.19
CA PHE A 75 -4.78 -9.12 -17.70
C PHE A 75 -4.58 -10.53 -18.27
N VAL A 76 -4.99 -11.57 -17.53
CA VAL A 76 -4.91 -12.98 -17.98
C VAL A 76 -5.74 -13.22 -19.24
N LYS A 77 -6.91 -12.57 -19.34
CA LYS A 77 -7.79 -12.64 -20.52
C LYS A 77 -7.30 -11.82 -21.71
N GLY A 78 -6.27 -10.98 -21.53
CA GLY A 78 -5.78 -10.07 -22.56
C GLY A 78 -6.76 -8.94 -22.92
N THR A 79 -7.75 -8.66 -22.06
CA THR A 79 -8.81 -7.67 -22.29
C THR A 79 -8.68 -6.44 -21.39
N ILE A 80 -7.51 -6.26 -20.77
CA ILE A 80 -7.29 -5.16 -19.85
C ILE A 80 -7.28 -3.80 -20.57
N SER A 81 -8.05 -2.85 -20.05
CA SER A 81 -8.08 -1.48 -20.56
C SER A 81 -7.22 -0.54 -19.71
N ASP A 82 -6.78 0.56 -20.32
CA ASP A 82 -6.03 1.61 -19.63
C ASP A 82 -6.84 2.23 -18.48
N GLU A 83 -8.18 2.29 -18.58
CA GLU A 83 -9.05 2.76 -17.51
C GLU A 83 -8.98 1.85 -16.29
N CYS A 84 -9.01 0.53 -16.47
CA CYS A 84 -8.90 -0.43 -15.36
C CYS A 84 -7.56 -0.29 -14.64
N ILE A 85 -6.47 -0.13 -15.40
CA ILE A 85 -5.13 0.05 -14.83
C ILE A 85 -5.03 1.38 -14.08
N THR A 86 -5.57 2.45 -14.66
CA THR A 86 -5.58 3.78 -14.05
C THR A 86 -6.41 3.79 -12.76
N ALA A 87 -7.54 3.07 -12.72
CA ALA A 87 -8.36 2.92 -11.52
C ALA A 87 -7.58 2.24 -10.39
N LEU A 88 -6.88 1.13 -10.68
CA LEU A 88 -6.04 0.44 -9.70
C LEU A 88 -4.93 1.36 -9.16
N PHE A 89 -4.30 2.15 -10.02
CA PHE A 89 -3.23 3.06 -9.59
C PHE A 89 -3.75 4.21 -8.73
N ARG A 90 -4.95 4.73 -9.03
CA ARG A 90 -5.60 5.73 -8.17
C ARG A 90 -5.92 5.14 -6.80
N ALA A 91 -6.53 3.97 -6.76
CA ALA A 91 -6.83 3.26 -5.52
C ALA A 91 -5.58 3.06 -4.66
N PHE A 92 -4.47 2.66 -5.29
CA PHE A 92 -3.19 2.52 -4.60
C PHE A 92 -2.62 3.85 -4.08
N VAL A 93 -2.78 4.96 -4.80
CA VAL A 93 -2.37 6.29 -4.32
C VAL A 93 -3.24 6.74 -3.16
N ASP A 94 -4.54 6.50 -3.20
CA ASP A 94 -5.46 6.83 -2.11
C ASP A 94 -5.12 6.02 -0.85
N HIS A 95 -4.86 4.72 -1.02
CA HIS A 95 -4.34 3.84 0.03
C HIS A 95 -3.02 4.33 0.63
N ASP A 96 -2.08 4.81 -0.20
CA ASP A 96 -0.84 5.40 0.27
C ASP A 96 -1.04 6.68 1.10
N ASN A 97 -2.06 7.46 0.77
CA ASN A 97 -2.42 8.66 1.51
C ASN A 97 -3.05 8.30 2.87
N GLU A 98 -3.82 7.21 2.95
CA GLU A 98 -4.34 6.69 4.22
C GLU A 98 -3.22 6.21 5.13
N LEU A 99 -2.24 5.49 4.59
CA LEU A 99 -1.06 5.07 5.35
C LEU A 99 -0.27 6.29 5.90
N ASN A 100 -0.16 7.38 5.13
CA ASN A 100 0.46 8.61 5.64
C ASN A 100 -0.29 9.21 6.83
N LYS A 101 -1.62 9.20 6.79
CA LYS A 101 -2.44 9.72 7.90
C LYS A 101 -2.20 8.91 9.18
N LEU A 102 -2.16 7.58 9.08
CA LEU A 102 -1.88 6.71 10.22
C LEU A 102 -0.50 6.96 10.82
N ILE A 103 0.53 7.15 9.99
CA ILE A 103 1.87 7.51 10.47
C ILE A 103 1.83 8.84 11.24
N TRP A 104 1.12 9.85 10.73
CA TRP A 104 0.98 11.13 11.43
C TRP A 104 0.19 11.02 12.74
N GLU A 105 -0.87 10.21 12.77
CA GLU A 105 -1.64 9.96 13.99
C GLU A 105 -0.80 9.24 15.05
N LEU A 106 0.04 8.28 14.65
CA LEU A 106 0.95 7.59 15.55
C LEU A 106 2.02 8.54 16.11
N ASP A 107 2.62 9.38 15.26
CA ASP A 107 3.57 10.41 15.70
C ASP A 107 2.95 11.36 16.73
N ALA A 108 1.71 11.82 16.50
CA ALA A 108 0.99 12.66 17.44
C ALA A 108 0.73 11.97 18.79
N LYS A 109 0.36 10.68 18.78
CA LYS A 109 0.18 9.89 20.02
C LYS A 109 1.48 9.76 20.81
N ILE A 110 2.59 9.44 20.13
CA ILE A 110 3.91 9.34 20.77
C ILE A 110 4.32 10.67 21.39
N ASN A 111 4.13 11.79 20.66
CA ASN A 111 4.43 13.13 21.17
C ASN A 111 3.61 13.47 22.42
N GLU A 112 2.35 13.06 22.47
CA GLU A 112 1.50 13.24 23.66
C GLU A 112 1.96 12.38 24.84
N GLU A 113 2.38 11.12 24.60
CA GLU A 113 2.95 10.27 25.64
C GLU A 113 4.24 10.85 26.22
N ILE A 114 5.14 11.38 25.38
CA ILE A 114 6.35 12.07 25.81
C ILE A 114 6.00 13.26 26.73
N ARG A 115 5.00 14.07 26.34
CA ARG A 115 4.55 15.22 27.16
C ARG A 115 4.08 14.78 28.54
N ARG A 116 3.36 13.67 28.64
CA ARG A 116 2.88 13.13 29.92
C ARG A 116 3.99 12.61 30.82
N ILE A 117 5.09 12.11 30.25
CA ILE A 117 6.24 11.61 31.02
C ILE A 117 7.08 12.76 31.57
N ILE A 118 7.18 13.86 30.82
CA ILE A 118 8.02 15.02 31.19
C ILE A 118 7.31 15.94 32.20
N GLN A 119 5.99 15.87 32.32
CA GLN A 119 5.16 16.61 33.29
C GLN A 119 5.04 15.89 34.64
#